data_AF-A0A969K5M8-F1
#
_entry.id   AF-A0A969K5M8-F1
#
_cell.length_a   1.000
_cell.length_b   1.000
_cell.length_c   1.000
_cell.angle_alpha   90.00
_cell.angle_beta   90.00
_cell.angle_gamma   90.00
#
_symmetry.space_group_name_H-M   'P 1'
#
loop_
_entity.id
_entity.type
_entity.pdbx_description
1 polymer ?
#
loop_
_entity_poly.entity_id
_entity_poly.type
_entity_poly.pdbx_seq_one_letter_code
_entity_poly.pdbx_strand_id
1 'polypeptide(L)'
;MAINLFDPGFYAQANPDLANAGLTSPEQLTAHFFGAGLNEGRAFSPFADLNVYRAANPDLAGAGLTANSQLYGHLVASGVAEGRAFSAVYDANFYRAANPDVAAAGFNNEQLFDHFRVNGIREGRVASAAFNPSSYLALNPDLRAAGLDFAGGLIHYRLFGATEGRPTGGSAPAPVPPPVPVPIAVGDTEPNNTDTQAVNVDLLTGQNYTINGFVGSADERDYYRFRVDPVTEFSAVLNGLTQDADIDLYLDKNSNARIDSGERLTGSSNFGTNQDSISRPLGPGNYWLKVERSGGNDTRYTLNLSGLSTGRTDSGGNIGNLSGERRFSDFVGNTDGEDNYIFTVDSVRDFNATLTGLRQDADLDLYLDENRNGFIDSGERITGSSNFGTNVDSITRSLAPAQYILRVEQSGSSDTLYDLALSA
;
A
#
# COMPACT_ATOMS: atom_id res chain seq x y z
N MET A 1 -9.86 2.72 23.38
CA MET A 1 -10.53 1.72 24.26
C MET A 1 -10.47 0.41 23.49
N ALA A 2 -10.19 -0.75 24.10
CA ALA A 2 -10.09 -1.97 23.29
C ALA A 2 -11.45 -2.29 22.63
N ILE A 3 -11.52 -2.22 21.30
CA ILE A 3 -12.76 -2.50 20.56
C ILE A 3 -13.04 -4.00 20.64
N ASN A 4 -14.20 -4.36 21.17
CA ASN A 4 -14.64 -5.74 21.17
C ASN A 4 -15.42 -6.05 19.87
N LEU A 5 -14.78 -6.81 18.97
CA LEU A 5 -15.38 -7.26 17.72
C LEU A 5 -16.10 -8.61 17.84
N PHE A 6 -15.83 -9.37 18.90
CA PHE A 6 -16.41 -10.68 19.13
C PHE A 6 -17.78 -10.57 19.80
N ASP A 7 -18.80 -11.17 19.18
CA ASP A 7 -20.15 -11.29 19.75
C ASP A 7 -20.46 -12.77 20.01
N PRO A 8 -20.43 -13.22 21.29
CA PRO A 8 -20.69 -14.62 21.62
C PRO A 8 -22.10 -15.09 21.20
N GLY A 9 -23.10 -14.21 21.24
CA GLY A 9 -24.47 -14.54 20.87
C GLY A 9 -24.59 -14.78 19.36
N PHE A 10 -24.03 -13.88 18.56
CA PHE A 10 -23.92 -14.06 17.11
C PHE A 10 -23.09 -15.29 16.76
N TYR A 11 -21.94 -15.48 17.42
CA TYR A 11 -21.06 -16.62 17.17
C TYR A 11 -21.76 -17.95 17.41
N ALA A 12 -22.57 -18.07 18.47
CA ALA A 12 -23.39 -19.25 18.72
C ALA A 12 -24.45 -19.48 17.63
N GLN A 13 -25.10 -18.41 17.15
CA GLN A 13 -26.13 -18.51 16.10
C GLN A 13 -25.52 -18.86 14.73
N ALA A 14 -24.37 -18.29 14.40
CA ALA A 14 -23.67 -18.54 13.14
C ALA A 14 -23.00 -19.93 13.09
N ASN A 15 -22.73 -20.53 14.24
CA ASN A 15 -22.02 -21.80 14.38
C ASN A 15 -22.84 -22.78 15.25
N PRO A 16 -23.99 -23.26 14.76
CA PRO A 16 -24.91 -24.09 15.55
C PRO A 16 -24.32 -25.44 15.95
N ASP A 17 -23.25 -25.89 15.30
CA ASP A 17 -22.50 -27.10 15.66
C ASP A 17 -21.83 -26.99 17.04
N LEU A 18 -21.51 -25.78 17.52
CA LEU A 18 -20.90 -25.57 18.83
C LEU A 18 -21.84 -25.95 19.97
N ALA A 19 -23.15 -25.76 19.77
CA ALA A 19 -24.15 -26.22 20.73
C ALA A 19 -24.16 -27.76 20.84
N ASN A 20 -23.98 -28.47 19.72
CA ASN A 20 -23.85 -29.93 19.72
C ASN A 20 -22.56 -30.41 20.41
N ALA A 21 -21.52 -29.58 20.40
CA ALA A 21 -20.27 -29.81 21.14
C ALA A 21 -20.35 -29.41 22.62
N GLY A 22 -21.51 -28.96 23.12
CA GLY A 22 -21.71 -28.56 24.51
C GLY A 22 -21.12 -27.19 24.88
N LEU A 23 -20.78 -26.37 23.89
CA LEU A 23 -20.28 -25.01 24.09
C LEU A 23 -21.47 -24.03 24.06
N THR A 24 -21.95 -23.64 25.24
CA THR A 24 -23.17 -22.83 25.37
C THR A 24 -22.98 -21.54 26.16
N SER A 25 -21.90 -21.40 26.93
CA SER A 25 -21.62 -20.18 27.70
C SER A 25 -20.79 -19.18 26.88
N PRO A 26 -20.95 -17.85 27.12
CA PRO A 26 -20.12 -16.83 26.47
C PRO A 26 -18.62 -17.06 26.67
N GLU A 27 -18.19 -17.54 27.84
CA GLU A 27 -16.79 -17.85 28.14
C GLU A 27 -16.28 -19.02 27.30
N GLN A 28 -17.08 -20.09 27.19
CA GLN A 28 -16.75 -21.25 26.35
C GLN A 28 -16.65 -20.87 24.87
N LEU A 29 -17.58 -20.05 24.39
CA LEU A 29 -17.62 -19.56 23.02
C LEU A 29 -16.45 -18.62 22.72
N THR A 30 -16.09 -17.76 23.66
CA THR A 30 -14.90 -16.89 23.58
C THR A 30 -13.62 -17.73 23.51
N ALA A 31 -13.48 -18.71 24.40
CA ALA A 31 -12.33 -19.61 24.42
C ALA A 31 -12.22 -20.40 23.10
N HIS A 32 -13.34 -20.93 22.60
CA HIS A 32 -13.38 -21.62 21.32
C HIS A 32 -13.01 -20.71 20.15
N PHE A 33 -13.54 -19.48 20.11
CA PHE A 33 -13.25 -18.52 19.05
C PHE A 33 -11.74 -18.23 18.96
N PHE A 34 -11.10 -17.91 20.08
CA PHE A 34 -9.66 -17.62 20.09
C PHE A 34 -8.79 -18.87 19.94
N GLY A 35 -9.24 -20.04 20.39
CA GLY A 35 -8.48 -21.29 20.30
C GLY A 35 -8.57 -21.99 18.93
N ALA A 36 -9.71 -21.89 18.25
CA ALA A 36 -9.99 -22.62 17.01
C ALA A 36 -10.76 -21.77 15.97
N GLY A 37 -11.81 -21.07 16.41
CA GLY A 37 -12.76 -20.39 15.51
C GLY A 37 -12.14 -19.36 14.57
N LEU A 38 -11.13 -18.62 15.03
CA LEU A 38 -10.36 -17.71 14.19
C LEU A 38 -9.68 -18.47 13.04
N ASN A 39 -8.92 -19.52 13.35
CA ASN A 39 -8.20 -20.31 12.34
C ASN A 39 -9.15 -21.02 11.38
N GLU A 40 -10.32 -21.44 11.86
CA GLU A 40 -11.38 -22.05 11.07
C GLU A 40 -12.14 -21.03 10.19
N GLY A 41 -11.93 -19.72 10.40
CA GLY A 41 -12.59 -18.66 9.64
C GLY A 41 -14.08 -18.52 9.97
N ARG A 42 -14.50 -18.92 11.17
CA ARG A 42 -15.91 -18.88 11.59
C ARG A 42 -16.42 -17.46 11.74
N ALA A 43 -17.65 -17.23 11.27
CA ALA A 43 -18.32 -15.93 11.44
C ALA A 43 -18.54 -15.62 12.92
N PHE A 44 -18.07 -14.47 13.38
CA PHE A 44 -17.90 -14.14 14.79
C PHE A 44 -18.49 -12.79 15.22
N SER A 45 -18.95 -12.02 14.24
CA SER A 45 -19.51 -10.70 14.46
C SER A 45 -20.59 -10.42 13.43
N PRO A 46 -21.72 -9.79 13.82
CA PRO A 46 -22.66 -9.26 12.86
C PRO A 46 -22.11 -8.01 12.14
N PHE A 47 -21.03 -7.41 12.65
CA PHE A 47 -20.48 -6.15 12.16
C PHE A 47 -19.14 -6.30 11.45
N ALA A 48 -18.40 -7.39 11.65
CA ALA A 48 -17.07 -7.59 11.09
C ALA A 48 -16.91 -8.93 10.37
N ASP A 49 -16.06 -8.95 9.34
CA ASP A 49 -15.81 -10.11 8.51
C ASP A 49 -14.34 -10.14 8.06
N LEU A 50 -13.57 -11.14 8.49
CA LEU A 50 -12.15 -11.24 8.15
C LEU A 50 -11.91 -11.54 6.67
N ASN A 51 -12.89 -12.11 5.96
CA ASN A 51 -12.77 -12.30 4.51
C ASN A 51 -12.93 -10.98 3.77
N VAL A 52 -13.86 -10.13 4.21
CA VAL A 52 -13.98 -8.76 3.70
C VAL A 52 -12.72 -7.96 4.04
N TYR A 53 -12.24 -8.06 5.29
CA TYR A 53 -11.04 -7.36 5.72
C TYR A 53 -9.81 -7.75 4.90
N ARG A 54 -9.59 -9.04 4.67
CA ARG A 54 -8.49 -9.53 3.83
C ARG A 54 -8.62 -9.06 2.38
N ALA A 55 -9.81 -9.17 1.80
CA ALA A 55 -10.03 -8.83 0.39
C ALA A 55 -9.88 -7.32 0.12
N ALA A 56 -10.31 -6.49 1.07
CA ALA A 56 -10.27 -5.03 0.92
C ALA A 56 -8.90 -4.42 1.32
N ASN A 57 -8.03 -5.17 1.98
CA ASN A 57 -6.72 -4.70 2.46
C ASN A 57 -5.61 -5.67 2.02
N PRO A 58 -5.31 -5.75 0.71
CA PRO A 58 -4.31 -6.68 0.17
C PRO A 58 -2.88 -6.37 0.65
N ASP A 59 -2.63 -5.13 1.09
CA ASP A 59 -1.36 -4.69 1.69
C ASP A 59 -0.99 -5.51 2.95
N LEU A 60 -1.99 -5.98 3.71
CA LEU A 60 -1.75 -6.81 4.89
C LEU A 60 -1.07 -8.15 4.54
N ALA A 61 -1.38 -8.72 3.36
CA ALA A 61 -0.69 -9.91 2.89
C ALA A 61 0.79 -9.62 2.56
N GLY A 62 1.08 -8.45 1.99
CA GLY A 62 2.45 -7.96 1.76
C GLY A 62 3.23 -7.76 3.07
N ALA A 63 2.55 -7.37 4.14
CA ALA A 63 3.11 -7.27 5.49
C ALA A 63 3.25 -8.62 6.23
N GLY A 64 2.94 -9.75 5.58
CA GLY A 64 3.02 -11.09 6.17
C GLY A 64 1.85 -11.48 7.08
N LEU A 65 0.78 -10.66 7.14
CA LEU A 65 -0.42 -10.95 7.91
C LEU A 65 -1.38 -11.79 7.06
N THR A 66 -1.12 -13.10 7.03
CA THR A 66 -1.87 -14.04 6.17
C THR A 66 -2.86 -14.90 6.96
N ALA A 67 -2.61 -15.14 8.24
CA ALA A 67 -3.48 -15.93 9.11
C ALA A 67 -4.63 -15.11 9.70
N ASN A 68 -5.77 -15.76 9.96
CA ASN A 68 -6.96 -15.10 10.52
C ASN A 68 -6.71 -14.51 11.91
N SER A 69 -5.87 -15.15 12.73
CA SER A 69 -5.48 -14.62 14.04
C SER A 69 -4.67 -13.33 13.92
N GLN A 70 -3.76 -13.25 12.94
CA GLN A 70 -2.98 -12.04 12.65
C GLN A 70 -3.88 -10.92 12.12
N LEU A 71 -4.79 -11.24 11.20
CA LEU A 71 -5.76 -10.28 10.66
C LEU A 71 -6.70 -9.74 11.74
N TYR A 72 -7.21 -10.61 12.61
CA TYR A 72 -8.02 -10.19 13.76
C TYR A 72 -7.22 -9.30 14.70
N GLY A 73 -5.98 -9.68 15.03
CA GLY A 73 -5.09 -8.87 15.86
C GLY A 73 -4.86 -7.49 15.28
N HIS A 74 -4.55 -7.41 13.98
CA HIS A 74 -4.37 -6.14 13.28
C HIS A 74 -5.65 -5.31 13.23
N LEU A 75 -6.80 -5.93 12.94
CA LEU A 75 -8.09 -5.23 12.90
C LEU A 75 -8.42 -4.58 14.26
N VAL A 76 -8.21 -5.29 15.36
CA VAL A 76 -8.46 -4.77 16.72
C VAL A 76 -7.44 -3.72 17.12
N ALA A 77 -6.16 -3.92 16.78
CA ALA A 77 -5.08 -3.02 17.21
C ALA A 77 -5.03 -1.71 16.42
N SER A 78 -5.31 -1.78 15.11
CA SER A 78 -5.08 -0.65 14.19
C SER A 78 -6.20 -0.49 13.16
N GLY A 79 -6.71 -1.59 12.59
CA GLY A 79 -7.58 -1.53 11.42
C GLY A 79 -8.86 -0.71 11.60
N VAL A 80 -9.52 -0.79 12.76
CA VAL A 80 -10.69 0.05 13.04
C VAL A 80 -10.28 1.51 13.23
N ALA A 81 -9.19 1.79 13.96
CA ALA A 81 -8.70 3.15 14.17
C ALA A 81 -8.29 3.83 12.85
N GLU A 82 -7.68 3.07 11.95
CA GLU A 82 -7.31 3.48 10.59
C GLU A 82 -8.52 3.67 9.66
N GLY A 83 -9.69 3.16 10.04
CA GLY A 83 -10.91 3.25 9.22
C GLY A 83 -10.89 2.29 8.01
N ARG A 84 -10.11 1.21 8.09
CA ARG A 84 -10.02 0.21 7.03
C ARG A 84 -11.36 -0.49 6.79
N ALA A 85 -11.59 -0.93 5.56
CA ALA A 85 -12.80 -1.68 5.21
C ALA A 85 -12.73 -3.11 5.76
N PHE A 86 -13.62 -3.46 6.70
CA PHE A 86 -13.71 -4.80 7.32
C PHE A 86 -15.13 -5.38 7.34
N SER A 87 -16.09 -4.69 6.71
CA SER A 87 -17.50 -5.01 6.79
C SER A 87 -18.25 -4.61 5.52
N ALA A 88 -19.23 -5.41 5.12
CA ALA A 88 -20.16 -5.03 4.06
C ALA A 88 -21.30 -4.13 4.58
N VAL A 89 -21.55 -4.14 5.89
CA VAL A 89 -22.70 -3.47 6.53
C VAL A 89 -22.31 -2.21 7.30
N TYR A 90 -21.01 -1.91 7.34
CA TYR A 90 -20.45 -0.74 7.99
C TYR A 90 -19.26 -0.19 7.19
N ASP A 91 -19.29 1.11 6.91
CA ASP A 91 -18.21 1.91 6.35
C ASP A 91 -18.14 3.22 7.14
N ALA A 92 -16.99 3.53 7.73
CA ALA A 92 -16.84 4.68 8.62
C ALA A 92 -17.07 6.02 7.90
N ASN A 93 -16.64 6.14 6.64
CA ASN A 93 -16.79 7.34 5.83
C ASN A 93 -18.25 7.53 5.41
N PHE A 94 -18.90 6.46 4.96
CA PHE A 94 -20.32 6.45 4.65
C PHE A 94 -21.14 6.80 5.89
N TYR A 95 -20.87 6.15 7.02
CA TYR A 95 -21.62 6.36 8.26
C TYR A 95 -21.52 7.81 8.74
N ARG A 96 -20.33 8.40 8.68
CA ARG A 96 -20.12 9.82 8.98
C ARG A 96 -20.88 10.73 8.01
N ALA A 97 -20.80 10.47 6.71
CA ALA A 97 -21.46 11.29 5.69
C ALA A 97 -23.00 11.21 5.74
N ALA A 98 -23.53 10.02 6.02
CA ALA A 98 -24.97 9.77 6.07
C ALA A 98 -25.64 10.28 7.36
N ASN A 99 -24.87 10.60 8.41
CA ASN A 99 -25.37 10.95 9.74
C ASN A 99 -24.74 12.27 10.23
N PRO A 100 -25.31 13.44 9.86
CA PRO A 100 -24.71 14.75 10.13
C PRO A 100 -24.45 15.06 11.61
N ASP A 101 -25.30 14.56 12.50
CA ASP A 101 -25.14 14.71 13.95
C ASP A 101 -23.97 13.88 14.50
N VAL A 102 -23.76 12.68 13.96
CA VAL A 102 -22.59 11.85 14.26
C VAL A 102 -21.31 12.51 13.72
N ALA A 103 -21.37 13.13 12.54
CA ALA A 103 -20.26 13.92 12.01
C ALA A 103 -19.93 15.13 12.89
N ALA A 104 -20.95 15.85 13.36
CA ALA A 104 -20.80 17.00 14.24
C ALA A 104 -20.20 16.64 15.62
N ALA A 105 -20.34 15.39 16.06
CA ALA A 105 -19.75 14.90 17.31
C ALA A 105 -18.21 14.73 17.25
N GLY A 106 -17.60 14.80 16.05
CA GLY A 106 -16.14 14.75 15.90
C GLY A 106 -15.51 13.42 16.29
N PHE A 107 -16.26 12.32 16.21
CA PHE A 107 -15.78 10.99 16.59
C PHE A 107 -14.64 10.48 15.69
N ASN A 108 -13.64 9.87 16.31
CA ASN A 108 -12.65 9.06 15.62
C ASN A 108 -13.29 7.75 15.10
N ASN A 109 -12.55 6.98 14.29
CA ASN A 109 -13.11 5.77 13.65
C ASN A 109 -13.54 4.69 14.65
N GLU A 110 -12.84 4.54 15.77
CA GLU A 110 -13.23 3.61 16.85
C GLU A 110 -14.56 4.03 17.48
N GLN A 111 -14.69 5.32 17.81
CA GLN A 111 -15.90 5.89 18.39
C GLN A 111 -17.09 5.85 17.43
N LEU A 112 -16.86 6.02 16.13
CA LEU A 112 -17.89 5.87 15.10
C LEU A 112 -18.42 4.43 15.04
N PHE A 113 -17.49 3.46 15.06
CA PHE A 113 -17.85 2.06 15.02
C PHE A 113 -18.61 1.64 16.29
N ASP A 114 -18.13 2.07 17.46
CA ASP A 114 -18.82 1.83 18.72
C ASP A 114 -20.19 2.51 18.77
N HIS A 115 -20.29 3.75 18.27
CA HIS A 115 -21.57 4.44 18.16
C HIS A 115 -22.55 3.66 17.28
N PHE A 116 -22.13 3.18 16.12
CA PHE A 116 -22.98 2.38 15.24
C PHE A 116 -23.44 1.07 15.91
N ARG A 117 -22.50 0.33 16.50
CA ARG A 117 -22.75 -0.97 17.15
C ARG A 117 -23.70 -0.85 18.34
N VAL A 118 -23.55 0.19 19.16
CA VAL A 118 -24.31 0.35 20.41
C VAL A 118 -25.64 1.06 20.17
N ASN A 119 -25.65 2.14 19.38
CA ASN A 119 -26.80 3.02 19.19
C ASN A 119 -27.29 3.03 17.74
N GLY A 120 -26.40 3.26 16.78
CA GLY A 120 -26.76 3.59 15.41
C GLY A 120 -27.62 2.52 14.74
N ILE A 121 -27.29 1.23 14.89
CA ILE A 121 -28.11 0.17 14.30
C ILE A 121 -29.49 0.09 14.96
N ARG A 122 -29.60 0.34 16.27
CA ARG A 122 -30.89 0.35 17.00
C ARG A 122 -31.76 1.55 16.62
N GLU A 123 -31.13 2.64 16.22
CA GLU A 123 -31.79 3.83 15.67
C GLU A 123 -32.17 3.68 14.18
N GLY A 124 -31.76 2.58 13.53
CA GLY A 124 -32.01 2.34 12.11
C GLY A 124 -31.11 3.15 11.17
N ARG A 125 -29.97 3.65 11.67
CA ARG A 125 -29.03 4.44 10.86
C ARG A 125 -28.36 3.59 9.80
N VAL A 126 -28.19 4.19 8.62
CA VAL A 126 -27.51 3.56 7.48
C VAL A 126 -26.02 3.79 7.62
N ALA A 127 -25.25 2.69 7.63
CA ALA A 127 -23.80 2.72 7.79
C ALA A 127 -23.03 2.15 6.59
N SER A 128 -23.72 1.64 5.57
CA SER A 128 -23.10 1.34 4.28
C SER A 128 -24.12 1.47 3.15
N ALA A 129 -23.63 1.61 1.92
CA ALA A 129 -24.49 1.62 0.75
C ALA A 129 -25.18 0.26 0.50
N ALA A 130 -24.62 -0.83 1.01
CA ALA A 130 -25.09 -2.19 0.75
C ALA A 130 -26.25 -2.63 1.65
N PHE A 131 -26.46 -1.97 2.80
CA PHE A 131 -27.49 -2.38 3.76
C PHE A 131 -28.18 -1.18 4.40
N ASN A 132 -29.50 -1.10 4.22
CA ASN A 132 -30.35 -0.11 4.91
C ASN A 132 -31.27 -0.86 5.90
N PRO A 133 -31.11 -0.68 7.22
CA PRO A 133 -31.88 -1.45 8.22
C PRO A 133 -33.39 -1.28 8.07
N SER A 134 -33.83 -0.04 7.86
CA SER A 134 -35.23 0.35 7.71
C SER A 134 -35.85 -0.28 6.46
N SER A 135 -35.15 -0.16 5.33
CA SER A 135 -35.61 -0.73 4.06
C SER A 135 -35.59 -2.25 4.08
N TYR A 136 -34.59 -2.88 4.70
CA TYR A 136 -34.51 -4.33 4.80
C TYR A 136 -35.71 -4.92 5.53
N LEU A 137 -36.12 -4.35 6.68
CA LEU A 137 -37.33 -4.80 7.37
C LEU A 137 -38.61 -4.48 6.59
N ALA A 138 -38.65 -3.38 5.84
CA ALA A 138 -39.81 -3.03 5.03
C ALA A 138 -40.02 -3.98 3.84
N LEU A 139 -38.92 -4.42 3.22
CA LEU A 139 -38.92 -5.31 2.04
C LEU A 139 -39.04 -6.80 2.42
N ASN A 140 -38.81 -7.14 3.69
CA ASN A 140 -38.91 -8.51 4.22
C ASN A 140 -39.96 -8.56 5.34
N PRO A 141 -41.27 -8.51 4.98
CA PRO A 141 -42.35 -8.33 5.94
C PRO A 141 -42.52 -9.50 6.92
N ASP A 142 -42.01 -10.69 6.58
CA ASP A 142 -41.94 -11.85 7.47
C ASP A 142 -41.03 -11.59 8.67
N LEU A 143 -39.91 -10.88 8.49
CA LEU A 143 -39.02 -10.49 9.59
C LEU A 143 -39.69 -9.50 10.53
N ARG A 144 -40.45 -8.55 9.98
CA ARG A 144 -41.26 -7.62 10.77
C ARG A 144 -42.40 -8.34 11.50
N ALA A 145 -43.04 -9.32 10.86
CA ALA A 145 -44.06 -10.16 11.50
C ALA A 145 -43.49 -11.02 12.63
N ALA A 146 -42.23 -11.45 12.50
CA ALA A 146 -41.47 -12.13 13.55
C ALA A 146 -40.95 -11.17 14.65
N GLY A 147 -41.24 -9.87 14.55
CA GLY A 147 -40.92 -8.88 15.59
C GLY A 147 -39.46 -8.47 15.66
N LEU A 148 -38.68 -8.68 14.59
CA LEU A 148 -37.28 -8.27 14.57
C LEU A 148 -37.17 -6.73 14.56
N ASP A 149 -36.30 -6.21 15.42
CA ASP A 149 -35.85 -4.82 15.37
C ASP A 149 -34.74 -4.65 14.32
N PHE A 150 -34.22 -3.43 14.15
CA PHE A 150 -33.19 -3.15 13.14
C PHE A 150 -31.90 -3.96 13.37
N ALA A 151 -31.51 -4.18 14.62
CA ALA A 151 -30.34 -4.99 14.97
C ALA A 151 -30.59 -6.48 14.66
N GLY A 152 -31.76 -7.01 15.00
CA GLY A 152 -32.21 -8.35 14.63
C GLY A 152 -32.30 -8.53 13.12
N GLY A 153 -32.74 -7.51 12.39
CA GLY A 153 -32.74 -7.48 10.93
C GLY A 153 -31.32 -7.59 10.36
N LEU A 154 -30.36 -6.85 10.91
CA LEU A 154 -28.95 -6.97 10.52
C LEU A 154 -28.39 -8.37 10.80
N ILE A 155 -28.67 -8.93 11.98
CA ILE A 155 -28.26 -10.30 12.32
C ILE A 155 -28.87 -11.31 11.34
N HIS A 156 -30.17 -11.20 11.04
CA HIS A 156 -30.82 -12.05 10.03
C HIS A 156 -30.14 -11.93 8.68
N TYR A 157 -29.82 -10.72 8.23
CA TYR A 157 -29.12 -10.51 6.97
C TYR A 157 -27.76 -11.22 6.94
N ARG A 158 -26.98 -11.10 8.02
CA ARG A 158 -25.65 -11.72 8.13
C ARG A 158 -25.71 -13.24 8.21
N LEU A 159 -26.74 -13.82 8.81
CA LEU A 159 -26.88 -15.27 8.95
C LEU A 159 -27.54 -15.94 7.74
N PHE A 160 -28.54 -15.29 7.15
CA PHE A 160 -29.43 -15.90 6.14
C PHE A 160 -29.69 -14.97 4.96
N GLY A 161 -29.98 -13.69 5.21
CA GLY A 161 -30.52 -12.81 4.18
C GLY A 161 -29.60 -12.59 2.97
N ALA A 162 -28.28 -12.58 3.20
CA ALA A 162 -27.31 -12.46 2.11
C ALA A 162 -27.31 -13.70 1.18
N THR A 163 -27.42 -14.91 1.73
CA THR A 163 -27.43 -16.15 0.95
C THR A 163 -28.80 -16.44 0.33
N GLU A 164 -29.88 -15.99 0.98
CA GLU A 164 -31.25 -16.03 0.45
C GLU A 164 -31.48 -15.02 -0.69
N GLY A 165 -30.54 -14.10 -0.94
CA GLY A 165 -30.69 -13.04 -1.94
C GLY A 165 -31.77 -12.02 -1.58
N ARG A 166 -32.03 -11.83 -0.28
CA ARG A 166 -33.08 -10.93 0.21
C ARG A 166 -32.75 -9.47 -0.16
N PRO A 167 -33.72 -8.68 -0.63
CA PRO A 167 -33.47 -7.29 -1.00
C PRO A 167 -33.11 -6.47 0.25
N THR A 168 -31.94 -5.84 0.22
CA THR A 168 -31.37 -5.09 1.36
C THR A 168 -31.85 -3.64 1.44
N GLY A 169 -32.50 -3.15 0.39
CA GLY A 169 -32.83 -1.73 0.22
C GLY A 169 -31.63 -0.80 0.11
N GLY A 170 -30.41 -1.35 0.10
CA GLY A 170 -29.22 -0.71 -0.44
C GLY A 170 -29.14 -0.96 -1.94
N SER A 171 -28.42 -0.12 -2.68
CA SER A 171 -27.95 -0.52 -4.01
C SER A 171 -27.03 -1.73 -3.83
N ALA A 172 -27.14 -2.73 -4.72
CA ALA A 172 -26.14 -3.82 -4.81
C ALA A 172 -24.75 -3.20 -4.65
N PRO A 173 -23.82 -3.81 -3.90
CA PRO A 173 -22.51 -3.22 -3.74
C PRO A 173 -22.00 -2.94 -5.15
N ALA A 174 -21.77 -1.66 -5.48
CA ALA A 174 -20.78 -1.37 -6.50
C ALA A 174 -19.55 -2.22 -6.09
N PRO A 175 -18.86 -2.88 -7.05
CA PRO A 175 -17.59 -3.53 -6.72
C PRO A 175 -16.86 -2.57 -5.80
N VAL A 176 -16.58 -3.00 -4.56
CA VAL A 176 -16.11 -2.11 -3.48
C VAL A 176 -15.11 -1.20 -4.15
N PRO A 177 -15.42 0.10 -4.37
CA PRO A 177 -14.41 0.97 -4.92
C PRO A 177 -13.26 0.80 -3.94
N PRO A 178 -12.04 0.45 -4.42
CA PRO A 178 -10.91 0.28 -3.53
C PRO A 178 -10.96 1.46 -2.56
N PRO A 179 -10.88 1.21 -1.24
CA PRO A 179 -11.10 2.25 -0.24
C PRO A 179 -10.35 3.48 -0.73
N VAL A 180 -11.05 4.60 -0.93
CA VAL A 180 -10.36 5.85 -1.25
C VAL A 180 -9.34 5.99 -0.12
N PRO A 181 -8.02 5.88 -0.39
CA PRO A 181 -7.05 5.82 0.68
C PRO A 181 -7.22 7.11 1.47
N VAL A 182 -7.75 7.01 2.69
CA VAL A 182 -7.84 8.18 3.57
C VAL A 182 -6.41 8.51 3.89
N PRO A 183 -5.92 9.71 3.54
CA PRO A 183 -4.55 10.04 3.83
C PRO A 183 -4.28 9.95 5.33
N ILE A 184 -3.23 9.23 5.70
CA ILE A 184 -2.74 9.15 7.07
C ILE A 184 -2.26 10.55 7.44
N ALA A 185 -2.94 11.19 8.40
CA ALA A 185 -2.50 12.48 8.91
C ALA A 185 -1.24 12.28 9.76
N VAL A 186 -0.12 12.83 9.30
CA VAL A 186 1.13 12.88 10.05
C VAL A 186 1.28 14.29 10.61
N GLY A 187 1.48 14.39 11.92
CA GLY A 187 1.63 15.68 12.61
C GLY A 187 2.98 16.31 12.29
N ASP A 188 2.96 17.57 11.90
CA ASP A 188 4.18 18.37 11.76
C ASP A 188 4.68 18.79 13.14
N THR A 189 5.81 18.22 13.57
CA THR A 189 6.29 18.35 14.95
C THR A 189 7.56 19.20 14.99
N GLU A 190 7.44 20.43 15.48
CA GLU A 190 8.59 21.32 15.67
C GLU A 190 9.45 20.99 16.92
N PRO A 191 10.76 21.26 16.89
CA PRO A 191 11.53 21.76 15.74
C PRO A 191 11.82 20.64 14.73
N ASN A 192 11.61 20.87 13.44
CA ASN A 192 11.97 19.95 12.34
C ASN A 192 12.98 20.57 11.33
N ASN A 193 13.61 21.69 11.72
CA ASN A 193 14.38 22.59 10.86
C ASN A 193 15.75 22.07 10.36
N THR A 194 16.10 20.83 10.73
CA THR A 194 17.35 20.19 10.32
C THR A 194 17.09 18.73 9.94
N ASP A 195 17.98 18.15 9.14
CA ASP A 195 17.94 16.74 8.73
C ASP A 195 17.82 15.77 9.93
N THR A 196 18.50 16.07 11.05
CA THR A 196 18.42 15.28 12.29
C THR A 196 17.13 15.41 13.07
N GLN A 197 16.40 16.48 12.83
CA GLN A 197 15.14 16.79 13.49
C GLN A 197 13.94 16.39 12.62
N ALA A 198 14.20 15.77 11.46
CA ALA A 198 13.17 15.46 10.49
C ALA A 198 12.03 14.63 11.08
N VAL A 199 10.80 15.01 10.76
CA VAL A 199 9.60 14.25 11.11
C VAL A 199 9.66 12.90 10.38
N ASN A 200 9.55 11.81 11.14
CA ASN A 200 9.57 10.47 10.57
C ASN A 200 8.18 10.08 10.05
N VAL A 201 8.06 9.94 8.72
CA VAL A 201 6.86 9.43 8.04
C VAL A 201 6.87 7.89 7.98
N ASP A 202 7.97 7.26 8.44
CA ASP A 202 8.19 5.81 8.46
C ASP A 202 8.22 5.21 7.04
N LEU A 203 7.70 4.00 6.85
CA LEU A 203 7.70 3.29 5.57
C LEU A 203 6.51 3.71 4.70
N LEU A 204 6.79 4.21 3.48
CA LEU A 204 5.74 4.52 2.50
C LEU A 204 5.21 3.23 1.86
N THR A 205 4.04 2.74 2.32
CA THR A 205 3.48 1.41 1.98
C THR A 205 2.12 1.46 1.27
N GLY A 206 2.04 2.10 0.11
CA GLY A 206 0.81 2.15 -0.70
C GLY A 206 -0.31 3.03 -0.13
N GLN A 207 -0.04 3.72 0.97
CA GLN A 207 -0.94 4.69 1.59
C GLN A 207 -0.63 6.11 1.13
N ASN A 208 -1.64 6.97 1.18
CA ASN A 208 -1.43 8.42 1.10
C ASN A 208 -1.18 8.95 2.51
N TYR A 209 -0.31 9.94 2.65
CA TYR A 209 -0.02 10.65 3.90
C TYR A 209 -0.27 12.13 3.65
N THR A 210 -0.87 12.81 4.60
CA THR A 210 -1.08 14.26 4.56
C THR A 210 -0.45 14.89 5.78
N ILE A 211 0.41 15.87 5.55
CA ILE A 211 1.05 16.68 6.57
C ILE A 211 0.62 18.12 6.34
N ASN A 212 0.19 18.81 7.40
CA ASN A 212 -0.10 20.23 7.34
C ASN A 212 0.97 20.96 8.16
N GLY A 213 1.74 21.81 7.49
CA GLY A 213 2.89 22.50 8.08
C GLY A 213 2.93 23.98 7.74
N PHE A 214 4.03 24.63 8.14
CA PHE A 214 4.25 26.05 7.93
C PHE A 214 5.73 26.34 7.77
N VAL A 215 6.09 27.11 6.73
CA VAL A 215 7.43 27.70 6.63
C VAL A 215 7.33 29.22 6.58
N GLY A 216 8.26 29.90 7.23
CA GLY A 216 8.27 31.34 7.39
C GLY A 216 9.59 31.88 7.93
N SER A 217 9.60 33.17 8.24
CA SER A 217 10.79 33.89 8.72
C SER A 217 11.41 33.36 10.02
N ALA A 218 10.64 32.65 10.84
CA ALA A 218 11.12 32.01 12.08
C ALA A 218 11.35 30.50 11.93
N ASP A 219 10.99 29.95 10.77
CA ASP A 219 10.83 28.52 10.51
C ASP A 219 11.07 28.27 9.02
N GLU A 220 12.34 28.39 8.59
CA GLU A 220 12.63 28.58 7.16
C GLU A 220 12.46 27.31 6.34
N ARG A 221 12.42 26.14 6.99
CA ARG A 221 12.54 24.84 6.34
C ARG A 221 12.06 23.73 7.26
N ASP A 222 11.34 22.79 6.67
CA ASP A 222 10.83 21.60 7.35
C ASP A 222 11.43 20.35 6.72
N TYR A 223 11.97 19.45 7.54
CA TYR A 223 12.50 18.17 7.06
C TYR A 223 11.57 17.02 7.44
N TYR A 224 11.34 16.16 6.46
CA TYR A 224 10.62 14.89 6.59
C TYR A 224 11.55 13.77 6.17
N ARG A 225 11.53 12.64 6.88
CA ARG A 225 12.28 11.44 6.51
C ARG A 225 11.35 10.24 6.35
N PHE A 226 11.67 9.38 5.40
CA PHE A 226 10.89 8.18 5.12
C PHE A 226 11.76 7.07 4.53
N ARG A 227 11.23 5.85 4.58
CA ARG A 227 11.83 4.66 3.96
C ARG A 227 10.97 4.18 2.79
N VAL A 228 11.63 3.65 1.78
CA VAL A 228 11.02 2.89 0.68
C VAL A 228 11.58 1.47 0.69
N ASP A 229 10.71 0.47 0.61
CA ASP A 229 11.05 -0.95 0.48
C ASP A 229 9.76 -1.72 0.13
N PRO A 230 9.58 -2.28 -1.09
CA PRO A 230 10.52 -2.42 -2.21
C PRO A 230 10.48 -1.21 -3.17
N VAL A 231 10.93 -1.37 -4.43
CA VAL A 231 10.85 -0.34 -5.49
C VAL A 231 9.43 0.25 -5.56
N THR A 232 9.34 1.57 -5.44
CA THR A 232 8.09 2.29 -5.19
C THR A 232 7.91 3.48 -6.13
N GLU A 233 6.72 3.64 -6.69
CA GLU A 233 6.27 4.86 -7.36
C GLU A 233 6.00 5.93 -6.30
N PHE A 234 6.96 6.84 -6.13
CA PHE A 234 6.88 7.92 -5.17
C PHE A 234 6.21 9.16 -5.77
N SER A 235 5.35 9.80 -4.99
CA SER A 235 4.78 11.11 -5.29
C SER A 235 4.76 11.98 -4.03
N ALA A 236 5.22 13.22 -4.18
CA ALA A 236 5.07 14.30 -3.22
C ALA A 236 4.40 15.49 -3.89
N VAL A 237 3.36 16.04 -3.27
CA VAL A 237 2.64 17.22 -3.76
C VAL A 237 2.49 18.22 -2.63
N LEU A 238 3.19 19.34 -2.74
CA LEU A 238 3.07 20.51 -1.87
C LEU A 238 1.98 21.43 -2.42
N ASN A 239 0.89 21.58 -1.69
CA ASN A 239 -0.26 22.39 -2.10
C ASN A 239 -0.80 23.19 -0.90
N GLY A 240 -1.92 23.89 -1.08
CA GLY A 240 -2.50 24.74 -0.03
C GLY A 240 -1.65 25.98 0.28
N LEU A 241 -0.67 26.29 -0.58
CA LEU A 241 0.26 27.39 -0.42
C LEU A 241 -0.45 28.74 -0.42
N THR A 242 -0.21 29.52 0.63
CA THR A 242 -0.62 30.94 0.67
C THR A 242 0.44 31.86 0.09
N GLN A 243 1.71 31.44 0.14
CA GLN A 243 2.89 32.08 -0.41
C GLN A 243 3.88 31.00 -0.89
N ASP A 244 4.97 31.41 -1.52
CA ASP A 244 5.92 30.55 -2.25
C ASP A 244 6.74 29.64 -1.31
N ALA A 245 6.85 28.36 -1.66
CA ALA A 245 7.66 27.37 -0.99
C ALA A 245 7.98 26.22 -1.94
N ASP A 246 9.19 25.69 -1.83
CA ASP A 246 9.75 24.71 -2.73
C ASP A 246 9.92 23.35 -2.02
N ILE A 247 10.05 22.27 -2.79
CA ILE A 247 10.36 20.93 -2.25
C ILE A 247 11.62 20.33 -2.89
N ASP A 248 12.44 19.68 -2.06
CA ASP A 248 13.64 18.94 -2.48
C ASP A 248 13.63 17.52 -1.91
N LEU A 249 14.03 16.54 -2.72
CA LEU A 249 14.17 15.14 -2.36
C LEU A 249 15.64 14.72 -2.31
N TYR A 250 16.03 13.99 -1.27
CA TYR A 250 17.37 13.50 -1.00
C TYR A 250 17.37 12.00 -0.70
N LEU A 251 18.44 11.30 -1.07
CA LEU A 251 18.67 9.89 -0.76
C LEU A 251 19.87 9.75 0.18
N ASP A 252 19.72 8.99 1.27
CA ASP A 252 20.82 8.57 2.16
C ASP A 252 21.72 7.55 1.45
N LYS A 253 22.66 8.01 0.62
CA LYS A 253 23.47 7.09 -0.20
C LYS A 253 24.44 6.29 0.65
N ASN A 254 24.90 6.85 1.76
CA ASN A 254 25.90 6.25 2.63
C ASN A 254 25.32 5.67 3.93
N SER A 255 23.99 5.75 4.12
CA SER A 255 23.26 5.24 5.29
C SER A 255 23.76 5.83 6.62
N ASN A 256 24.20 7.08 6.62
CA ASN A 256 24.72 7.76 7.81
C ASN A 256 23.64 8.56 8.57
N ALA A 257 22.40 8.53 8.08
CA ALA A 257 21.26 9.27 8.60
C ALA A 257 21.41 10.81 8.56
N ARG A 258 22.10 11.33 7.54
CA ARG A 258 22.32 12.76 7.28
C ARG A 258 22.04 13.09 5.83
N ILE A 259 21.85 14.38 5.55
CA ILE A 259 21.88 14.89 4.18
C ILE A 259 23.28 15.41 3.87
N ASP A 260 23.95 14.76 2.92
CA ASP A 260 25.29 15.10 2.44
C ASP A 260 25.28 15.77 1.05
N SER A 261 26.41 16.39 0.71
CA SER A 261 26.63 16.95 -0.61
C SER A 261 26.61 15.85 -1.68
N GLY A 262 25.72 15.99 -2.67
CA GLY A 262 25.56 15.02 -3.77
C GLY A 262 24.41 14.03 -3.57
N GLU A 263 23.68 14.13 -2.47
CA GLU A 263 22.52 13.26 -2.18
C GLU A 263 21.18 13.81 -2.66
N ARG A 264 21.13 15.09 -3.04
CA ARG A 264 19.94 15.69 -3.63
C ARG A 264 19.63 15.00 -4.96
N LEU A 265 18.46 14.39 -5.05
CA LEU A 265 17.98 13.71 -6.24
C LEU A 265 17.28 14.67 -7.20
N THR A 266 16.32 15.45 -6.68
CA THR A 266 15.51 16.38 -7.48
C THR A 266 14.76 17.35 -6.57
N GLY A 267 14.11 18.34 -7.17
CA GLY A 267 13.20 19.25 -6.48
C GLY A 267 12.20 19.89 -7.44
N SER A 268 11.22 20.59 -6.89
CA SER A 268 10.24 21.40 -7.62
C SER A 268 10.23 22.79 -6.99
N SER A 269 10.21 23.82 -7.85
CA SER A 269 10.28 25.23 -7.44
C SER A 269 9.35 26.13 -8.30
N ASN A 270 8.08 25.78 -8.35
CA ASN A 270 7.06 26.52 -9.10
C ASN A 270 6.69 27.81 -8.36
N PHE A 271 6.96 28.95 -8.99
CA PHE A 271 6.72 30.25 -8.36
C PHE A 271 5.30 30.46 -7.79
N GLY A 272 5.24 31.17 -6.66
CA GLY A 272 4.04 31.80 -6.11
C GLY A 272 3.19 30.88 -5.24
N THR A 273 1.99 30.54 -5.70
CA THR A 273 1.06 29.63 -4.98
C THR A 273 0.71 28.40 -5.82
N ASN A 274 1.44 28.22 -6.92
CA ASN A 274 1.33 27.01 -7.73
C ASN A 274 1.84 25.84 -6.90
N GLN A 275 1.22 24.67 -7.06
CA GLN A 275 1.68 23.49 -6.34
C GLN A 275 3.08 23.07 -6.82
N ASP A 276 3.86 22.53 -5.90
CA ASP A 276 5.12 21.87 -6.18
C ASP A 276 4.95 20.37 -6.10
N SER A 277 5.57 19.64 -7.03
CA SER A 277 5.38 18.20 -7.09
C SER A 277 6.61 17.46 -7.60
N ILE A 278 6.90 16.33 -6.95
CA ILE A 278 7.90 15.36 -7.38
C ILE A 278 7.19 14.02 -7.58
N SER A 279 7.37 13.41 -8.75
CA SER A 279 6.86 12.05 -9.03
C SER A 279 7.93 11.26 -9.76
N ARG A 280 8.38 10.13 -9.18
CA ARG A 280 9.40 9.26 -9.77
C ARG A 280 9.42 7.88 -9.10
N PRO A 281 9.93 6.82 -9.77
CA PRO A 281 10.29 5.60 -9.08
C PRO A 281 11.45 5.87 -8.12
N LEU A 282 11.41 5.26 -6.94
CA LEU A 282 12.49 5.20 -5.97
C LEU A 282 12.80 3.73 -5.67
N GLY A 283 14.07 3.38 -5.64
CA GLY A 283 14.50 2.06 -5.17
C GLY A 283 14.48 1.96 -3.64
N PRO A 284 14.77 0.78 -3.07
CA PRO A 284 14.80 0.58 -1.64
C PRO A 284 15.86 1.49 -0.97
N GLY A 285 15.47 2.24 0.06
CA GLY A 285 16.38 3.20 0.69
C GLY A 285 15.73 4.12 1.71
N ASN A 286 16.56 4.97 2.32
CA ASN A 286 16.13 6.04 3.21
C ASN A 286 16.23 7.38 2.49
N TYR A 287 15.21 8.22 2.67
CA TYR A 287 15.07 9.47 1.94
C TYR A 287 14.68 10.60 2.88
N TRP A 288 15.06 11.82 2.50
CA TRP A 288 14.52 13.05 3.07
C TRP A 288 13.76 13.84 2.02
N LEU A 289 12.65 14.43 2.44
CA LEU A 289 12.00 15.53 1.74
C LEU A 289 12.15 16.79 2.57
N LYS A 290 12.62 17.86 1.95
CA LYS A 290 12.71 19.19 2.56
C LYS A 290 11.66 20.08 1.92
N VAL A 291 10.81 20.71 2.72
CA VAL A 291 10.00 21.86 2.31
C VAL A 291 10.77 23.11 2.73
N GLU A 292 11.02 24.04 1.82
CA GLU A 292 11.76 25.26 2.13
C GLU A 292 10.97 26.48 1.69
N ARG A 293 10.96 27.50 2.53
CA ARG A 293 10.35 28.79 2.20
C ARG A 293 11.02 29.37 0.96
N SER A 294 10.21 29.75 -0.03
CA SER A 294 10.69 30.45 -1.22
C SER A 294 10.28 31.92 -1.15
N GLY A 295 11.24 32.82 -1.40
CA GLY A 295 11.02 34.26 -1.23
C GLY A 295 10.89 34.73 0.23
N GLY A 296 10.21 35.87 0.42
CA GLY A 296 10.26 36.64 1.67
C GLY A 296 9.00 36.64 2.53
N ASN A 297 8.00 35.81 2.21
CA ASN A 297 6.73 35.76 2.95
C ASN A 297 6.49 34.38 3.55
N ASP A 298 5.64 34.33 4.57
CA ASP A 298 5.35 33.12 5.31
C ASP A 298 4.19 32.35 4.65
N THR A 299 4.24 31.01 4.66
CA THR A 299 3.24 30.17 4.03
C THR A 299 2.83 29.00 4.90
N ARG A 300 1.53 28.70 4.91
CA ARG A 300 1.04 27.38 5.33
C ARG A 300 1.03 26.47 4.11
N TYR A 301 1.16 25.18 4.35
CA TYR A 301 1.06 24.19 3.28
C TYR A 301 0.40 22.90 3.73
N THR A 302 -0.04 22.14 2.75
CA THR A 302 -0.45 20.75 2.87
C THR A 302 0.44 19.92 1.96
N LEU A 303 1.27 19.06 2.56
CA LEU A 303 2.13 18.12 1.88
C LEU A 303 1.44 16.75 1.80
N ASN A 304 1.15 16.30 0.58
CA ASN A 304 0.63 14.97 0.33
C ASN A 304 1.75 14.07 -0.18
N LEU A 305 2.00 12.96 0.52
CA LEU A 305 3.00 11.95 0.15
C LEU A 305 2.30 10.62 -0.17
N SER A 306 2.80 9.90 -1.16
CA SER A 306 2.37 8.53 -1.42
C SER A 306 3.51 7.71 -2.01
N GLY A 307 3.54 6.43 -1.70
CA GLY A 307 4.47 5.49 -2.31
C GLY A 307 3.75 4.20 -2.68
N LEU A 308 3.47 3.96 -3.96
CA LEU A 308 2.85 2.72 -4.40
C LEU A 308 3.93 1.71 -4.80
N SER A 309 3.97 0.55 -4.14
CA SER A 309 4.88 -0.53 -4.54
C SER A 309 4.61 -0.93 -6.00
N THR A 310 5.67 -1.01 -6.79
CA THR A 310 5.59 -1.41 -8.21
C THR A 310 5.36 -2.92 -8.39
N GLY A 311 5.51 -3.71 -7.32
CA GLY A 311 5.58 -5.17 -7.40
C GLY A 311 6.85 -5.69 -8.09
N ARG A 312 7.79 -4.81 -8.44
CA ARG A 312 9.09 -5.17 -9.00
C ARG A 312 10.04 -5.51 -7.86
N THR A 313 10.85 -6.51 -8.12
CA THR A 313 11.99 -6.87 -7.30
C THR A 313 13.18 -5.95 -7.65
N ASP A 314 14.29 -6.17 -6.95
CA ASP A 314 15.63 -5.60 -7.19
C ASP A 314 16.54 -6.82 -7.13
N SER A 315 16.65 -7.55 -8.24
CA SER A 315 17.04 -8.96 -8.19
C SER A 315 17.69 -9.52 -9.46
N GLY A 316 18.66 -8.80 -10.02
CA GLY A 316 19.72 -9.46 -10.80
C GLY A 316 20.19 -10.76 -10.11
N GLY A 317 20.53 -11.78 -10.90
CA GLY A 317 20.98 -13.04 -10.34
C GLY A 317 21.13 -14.18 -11.34
N ASN A 318 21.41 -15.37 -10.80
CA ASN A 318 21.57 -16.57 -11.61
C ASN A 318 20.22 -17.14 -12.03
N ILE A 319 19.95 -17.08 -13.32
CA ILE A 319 18.71 -17.58 -13.94
C ILE A 319 18.89 -19.01 -14.50
N GLY A 320 20.09 -19.58 -14.46
CA GLY A 320 20.38 -20.95 -14.90
C GLY A 320 20.34 -21.11 -16.43
N ASN A 321 19.94 -22.30 -16.91
CA ASN A 321 19.98 -22.60 -18.35
C ASN A 321 18.90 -21.84 -19.12
N LEU A 322 19.31 -21.06 -20.12
CA LEU A 322 18.40 -20.33 -20.98
C LEU A 322 17.93 -21.24 -22.12
N SER A 323 16.68 -21.71 -22.02
CA SER A 323 16.07 -22.68 -22.93
C SER A 323 14.68 -22.19 -23.38
N GLY A 324 14.64 -20.98 -23.96
CA GLY A 324 13.43 -20.24 -24.29
C GLY A 324 13.43 -18.81 -23.76
N GLU A 325 12.35 -18.07 -24.05
CA GLU A 325 12.19 -16.69 -23.59
C GLU A 325 11.93 -16.61 -22.08
N ARG A 326 12.60 -15.66 -21.44
CA ARG A 326 12.37 -15.25 -20.05
C ARG A 326 12.17 -13.75 -20.00
N ARG A 327 11.36 -13.31 -19.03
CA ARG A 327 11.01 -11.90 -18.84
C ARG A 327 11.23 -11.50 -17.39
N PHE A 328 11.79 -10.31 -17.22
CA PHE A 328 12.08 -9.69 -15.93
C PHE A 328 11.58 -8.24 -15.96
N SER A 329 11.06 -7.78 -14.83
CA SER A 329 10.62 -6.40 -14.65
C SER A 329 11.26 -5.91 -13.36
N ASP A 330 12.20 -4.98 -13.50
CA ASP A 330 13.10 -4.61 -12.41
C ASP A 330 13.40 -3.09 -12.45
N PHE A 331 14.42 -2.65 -11.70
CA PHE A 331 14.80 -1.26 -11.51
C PHE A 331 16.31 -1.09 -11.51
N VAL A 332 16.83 -0.05 -12.18
CA VAL A 332 18.18 0.46 -11.94
C VAL A 332 18.11 1.96 -11.65
N GLY A 333 19.01 2.47 -10.81
CA GLY A 333 18.98 3.82 -10.27
C GLY A 333 20.04 4.11 -9.21
N ASN A 334 19.80 5.16 -8.44
CA ASN A 334 20.75 5.68 -7.46
C ASN A 334 20.99 4.76 -6.25
N THR A 335 20.05 3.84 -5.95
CA THR A 335 20.17 2.86 -4.87
C THR A 335 20.73 1.53 -5.36
N ASP A 336 20.46 1.18 -6.61
CA ASP A 336 20.97 -0.02 -7.27
C ASP A 336 21.34 0.33 -8.72
N GLY A 337 22.63 0.39 -9.03
CA GLY A 337 23.10 0.93 -10.31
C GLY A 337 23.09 -0.07 -11.46
N GLU A 338 23.05 -1.37 -11.15
CA GLU A 338 23.21 -2.41 -12.15
C GLU A 338 22.58 -3.75 -11.73
N ASP A 339 21.89 -4.37 -12.67
CA ASP A 339 21.34 -5.71 -12.54
C ASP A 339 22.11 -6.69 -13.43
N ASN A 340 22.67 -7.74 -12.81
CA ASN A 340 23.44 -8.77 -13.51
C ASN A 340 22.66 -10.09 -13.62
N TYR A 341 22.28 -10.47 -14.83
CA TYR A 341 21.58 -11.73 -15.14
C TYR A 341 22.56 -12.79 -15.61
N ILE A 342 22.84 -13.78 -14.77
CA ILE A 342 23.80 -14.86 -15.05
C ILE A 342 23.06 -16.06 -15.63
N PHE A 343 23.42 -16.52 -16.82
CA PHE A 343 22.78 -17.66 -17.48
C PHE A 343 23.77 -18.57 -18.19
N THR A 344 23.35 -19.80 -18.45
CA THR A 344 24.11 -20.75 -19.29
C THR A 344 23.39 -21.03 -20.59
N VAL A 345 24.16 -21.34 -21.63
CA VAL A 345 23.67 -21.91 -22.88
C VAL A 345 24.36 -23.26 -23.09
N ASP A 346 23.60 -24.31 -23.43
CA ASP A 346 24.10 -25.70 -23.52
C ASP A 346 24.55 -26.14 -24.92
N SER A 347 24.21 -25.34 -25.93
CA SER A 347 24.40 -25.60 -27.35
C SER A 347 24.58 -24.26 -28.07
N VAL A 348 24.98 -24.26 -29.34
CA VAL A 348 25.02 -23.00 -30.10
C VAL A 348 23.60 -22.48 -30.28
N ARG A 349 23.32 -21.25 -29.84
CA ARG A 349 21.99 -20.63 -29.86
C ARG A 349 22.03 -19.21 -30.39
N ASP A 350 20.94 -18.79 -31.04
CA ASP A 350 20.72 -17.38 -31.36
C ASP A 350 20.12 -16.69 -30.14
N PHE A 351 20.93 -15.88 -29.49
CA PHE A 351 20.57 -15.07 -28.34
C PHE A 351 19.93 -13.76 -28.77
N ASN A 352 18.85 -13.40 -28.11
CA ASN A 352 18.20 -12.10 -28.23
C ASN A 352 17.88 -11.56 -26.84
N ALA A 353 18.25 -10.30 -26.58
CA ALA A 353 17.82 -9.53 -25.42
C ALA A 353 17.25 -8.19 -25.86
N THR A 354 16.16 -7.77 -25.21
CA THR A 354 15.54 -6.45 -25.41
C THR A 354 15.21 -5.82 -24.06
N LEU A 355 15.64 -4.58 -23.87
CA LEU A 355 15.33 -3.73 -22.73
C LEU A 355 14.29 -2.70 -23.16
N THR A 356 13.15 -2.71 -22.48
CA THR A 356 11.99 -1.86 -22.77
C THR A 356 11.43 -1.26 -21.48
N GLY A 357 10.34 -0.51 -21.54
CA GLY A 357 9.68 0.03 -20.33
C GLY A 357 10.40 1.19 -19.65
N LEU A 358 11.54 1.62 -20.22
CA LEU A 358 12.40 2.69 -19.70
C LEU A 358 11.64 4.02 -19.55
N ARG A 359 11.85 4.68 -18.41
CA ARG A 359 11.42 6.07 -18.15
C ARG A 359 12.59 7.06 -18.17
N GLN A 360 13.78 6.55 -17.92
CA GLN A 360 15.06 7.20 -18.09
C GLN A 360 16.07 6.20 -18.68
N ASP A 361 17.23 6.73 -19.07
CA ASP A 361 18.28 6.03 -19.81
C ASP A 361 18.92 4.89 -19.01
N ALA A 362 19.00 3.71 -19.62
CA ALA A 362 19.71 2.54 -19.11
C ALA A 362 20.18 1.67 -20.28
N ASP A 363 21.35 1.06 -20.11
CA ASP A 363 22.08 0.37 -21.17
C ASP A 363 22.09 -1.14 -20.95
N LEU A 364 22.35 -1.90 -22.02
CA LEU A 364 22.56 -3.34 -21.99
C LEU A 364 24.00 -3.70 -22.37
N ASP A 365 24.63 -4.58 -21.59
CA ASP A 365 25.91 -5.18 -21.92
C ASP A 365 25.90 -6.69 -21.75
N LEU A 366 26.54 -7.42 -22.67
CA LEU A 366 26.70 -8.87 -22.63
C LEU A 366 28.17 -9.25 -22.43
N TYR A 367 28.42 -10.16 -21.49
CA TYR A 367 29.73 -10.66 -21.11
C TYR A 367 29.78 -12.20 -21.17
N LEU A 368 30.94 -12.75 -21.50
CA LEU A 368 31.25 -14.17 -21.37
C LEU A 368 31.94 -14.40 -20.02
N ASP A 369 31.30 -15.11 -19.10
CA ASP A 369 31.90 -15.48 -17.81
C ASP A 369 32.79 -16.71 -18.02
N GLU A 370 34.06 -16.48 -18.37
CA GLU A 370 34.99 -17.55 -18.77
C GLU A 370 35.39 -18.42 -17.59
N ASN A 371 35.52 -17.81 -16.41
CA ASN A 371 36.00 -18.46 -15.20
C ASN A 371 34.86 -18.98 -14.30
N ARG A 372 33.60 -18.66 -14.62
CA ARG A 372 32.38 -19.10 -13.93
C ARG A 372 32.29 -18.63 -12.49
N ASN A 373 32.85 -17.46 -12.21
CA ASN A 373 32.82 -16.85 -10.87
C ASN A 373 31.53 -16.03 -10.65
N GLY A 374 30.76 -15.75 -11.71
CA GLY A 374 29.55 -14.93 -11.64
C GLY A 374 29.83 -13.41 -11.55
N PHE A 375 31.05 -12.97 -11.82
CA PHE A 375 31.48 -11.58 -11.82
C PHE A 375 31.94 -11.17 -13.22
N ILE A 376 31.85 -9.88 -13.52
CA ILE A 376 32.34 -9.31 -14.79
C ILE A 376 33.83 -8.99 -14.63
N ASP A 377 34.66 -9.65 -15.42
CA ASP A 377 36.11 -9.43 -15.46
C ASP A 377 36.56 -8.64 -16.70
N SER A 378 37.75 -8.04 -16.61
CA SER A 378 38.34 -7.30 -17.72
C SER A 378 38.61 -8.22 -18.92
N GLY A 379 38.05 -7.87 -20.07
CA GLY A 379 38.18 -8.64 -21.31
C GLY A 379 36.99 -9.55 -21.63
N GLU A 380 36.04 -9.73 -20.70
CA GLU A 380 34.87 -10.60 -20.90
C GLU A 380 33.75 -9.97 -21.74
N ARG A 381 33.78 -8.63 -21.91
CA ARG A 381 32.73 -7.91 -22.64
C ARG A 381 32.67 -8.34 -24.10
N ILE A 382 31.50 -8.82 -24.52
CA ILE A 382 31.22 -9.24 -25.89
C ILE A 382 30.71 -8.05 -26.71
N THR A 383 29.61 -7.44 -26.25
CA THR A 383 28.88 -6.40 -26.98
C THR A 383 27.90 -5.70 -26.05
N GLY A 384 27.33 -4.57 -26.48
CA GLY A 384 26.30 -3.87 -25.73
C GLY A 384 25.44 -3.00 -26.65
N SER A 385 24.39 -2.43 -26.08
CA SER A 385 23.46 -1.47 -26.68
C SER A 385 23.30 -0.31 -25.69
N SER A 386 23.40 0.92 -26.19
CA SER A 386 23.37 2.14 -25.36
C SER A 386 22.56 3.24 -26.05
N ASN A 387 21.31 2.94 -26.40
CA ASN A 387 20.42 3.87 -27.09
C ASN A 387 19.86 4.88 -26.10
N PHE A 388 20.31 6.14 -26.23
CA PHE A 388 19.91 7.22 -25.33
C PHE A 388 18.40 7.31 -25.02
N GLY A 389 18.09 7.53 -23.74
CA GLY A 389 16.80 7.94 -23.22
C GLY A 389 15.87 6.76 -22.98
N THR A 390 14.67 6.80 -23.56
CA THR A 390 13.67 5.73 -23.41
C THR A 390 13.56 4.83 -24.63
N ASN A 391 14.57 4.88 -25.50
CA ASN A 391 14.63 4.04 -26.69
C ASN A 391 14.91 2.59 -26.28
N VAL A 392 14.50 1.64 -27.12
CA VAL A 392 14.72 0.21 -26.83
C VAL A 392 16.18 -0.13 -27.03
N ASP A 393 16.80 -0.77 -26.03
CA ASP A 393 18.10 -1.40 -26.16
C ASP A 393 17.95 -2.86 -26.52
N SER A 394 18.79 -3.34 -27.45
CA SER A 394 18.71 -4.73 -27.87
C SER A 394 20.04 -5.30 -28.31
N ILE A 395 20.24 -6.58 -27.98
CA ILE A 395 21.42 -7.35 -28.36
C ILE A 395 20.94 -8.59 -29.11
N THR A 396 21.56 -8.88 -30.26
CA THR A 396 21.37 -10.15 -30.98
C THR A 396 22.72 -10.74 -31.37
N ARG A 397 22.98 -11.98 -30.94
CA ARG A 397 24.26 -12.69 -31.14
C ARG A 397 24.04 -14.19 -31.20
N SER A 398 24.86 -14.91 -31.97
CA SER A 398 24.96 -16.36 -31.82
C SER A 398 25.98 -16.67 -30.71
N LEU A 399 25.55 -17.40 -29.68
CA LEU A 399 26.36 -17.76 -28.52
C LEU A 399 26.79 -19.23 -28.59
N ALA A 400 28.00 -19.51 -28.11
CA ALA A 400 28.51 -20.86 -27.96
C ALA A 400 28.10 -21.43 -26.58
N PRO A 401 28.26 -22.74 -26.33
CA PRO A 401 27.95 -23.31 -25.02
C PRO A 401 28.90 -22.75 -23.94
N ALA A 402 28.39 -21.90 -23.04
CA ALA A 402 29.14 -21.28 -21.97
C ALA A 402 28.20 -20.64 -20.91
N GLN A 403 28.79 -19.98 -19.91
CA GLN A 403 28.09 -19.09 -18.99
C GLN A 403 28.28 -17.65 -19.43
N TYR A 404 27.23 -16.84 -19.31
CA TYR A 404 27.18 -15.46 -19.74
C TYR A 404 26.55 -14.59 -18.65
N ILE A 405 26.89 -13.31 -18.66
CA ILE A 405 26.28 -12.28 -17.82
C ILE A 405 25.67 -11.25 -18.76
N LEU A 406 24.37 -11.00 -18.63
CA LEU A 406 23.73 -9.85 -19.25
C LEU A 406 23.53 -8.80 -18.15
N ARG A 407 24.13 -7.63 -18.31
CA ARG A 407 24.03 -6.51 -17.39
C ARG A 407 23.05 -5.47 -17.93
N VAL A 408 22.13 -5.03 -17.10
CA VAL A 408 21.38 -3.79 -17.27
C VAL A 408 22.05 -2.76 -16.36
N GLU A 409 22.48 -1.63 -16.89
CA GLU A 409 23.19 -0.59 -16.13
C GLU A 409 22.48 0.76 -16.28
N GLN A 410 22.30 1.50 -15.19
CA GLN A 410 21.76 2.85 -15.29
C GLN A 410 22.70 3.76 -16.10
N SER A 411 22.14 4.65 -16.93
CA SER A 411 22.92 5.69 -17.59
C SER A 411 22.85 7.01 -16.81
N GLY A 412 24.00 7.45 -16.32
CA GLY A 412 24.11 8.65 -15.48
C GLY A 412 23.65 8.45 -14.04
N SER A 413 22.68 9.24 -13.59
CA SER A 413 22.15 9.21 -12.21
C SER A 413 20.63 9.15 -12.16
N SER A 414 20.04 8.50 -13.16
CA SER A 414 18.60 8.52 -13.41
C SER A 414 17.96 7.19 -13.06
N ASP A 415 17.13 7.20 -12.03
CA ASP A 415 16.29 6.06 -11.67
C ASP A 415 15.33 5.70 -12.81
N THR A 416 15.32 4.44 -13.22
CA THR A 416 14.45 3.93 -14.27
C THR A 416 13.92 2.54 -13.96
N LEU A 417 12.67 2.34 -14.35
CA LEU A 417 12.04 1.03 -14.41
C LEU A 417 12.36 0.41 -15.76
N TYR A 418 12.59 -0.89 -15.83
CA TYR A 418 12.76 -1.58 -17.11
C TYR A 418 12.05 -2.94 -17.19
N ASP A 419 11.75 -3.36 -18.41
CA ASP A 419 11.26 -4.70 -18.74
C ASP A 419 12.27 -5.35 -19.69
N LEU A 420 12.92 -6.41 -19.20
CA LEU A 420 13.92 -7.18 -19.92
C LEU A 420 13.29 -8.48 -20.44
N ALA A 421 13.38 -8.71 -21.75
CA ALA A 421 13.12 -10.02 -22.34
C ALA A 421 14.44 -10.59 -22.88
N LEU A 422 14.73 -11.86 -22.57
CA LEU A 422 15.94 -12.53 -23.04
C LEU A 422 15.64 -13.99 -23.45
N SER A 423 16.24 -14.46 -24.54
CA SER A 423 15.99 -15.78 -25.12
C SER A 423 17.25 -16.35 -25.78
N ALA A 424 17.36 -17.69 -25.78
CA ALA A 424 18.36 -18.49 -26.49
C ALA A 424 17.80 -19.90 -26.79
#